data_AF-A0AAV6JVG5-F1
#
_entry.id   AF-A0AAV6JVG5-F1
#
_cell.length_a   1.000
_cell.length_b   1.000
_cell.length_c   1.000
_cell.angle_alpha   90.00
_cell.angle_beta   90.00
_cell.angle_gamma   90.00
#
_symmetry.space_group_name_H-M   'P 1'
#
loop_
_entity.id
_entity.type
_entity.pdbx_description
1 polymer ?
#
loop_
_entity_poly.entity_id
_entity_poly.type
_entity_poly.pdbx_seq_one_letter_code
_entity_poly.pdbx_strand_id
1 'polypeptide(L)'
;MKWFPIGSRKYIEEIIDVKGDGNCGYRAIAVGLGHDENEWINIRKILFIELEHYFSLYEGTCGDKELAEELRHKLNFYRSPAPKDRWMIMPEMGHLIASVFKVVVVFLSNHQCLTFSHYDIRPFPLRVDV
;
A
#
# COMPACT_ATOMS: atom_id res chain seq x y z
N MET A 1 -7.45 21.08 -4.46
CA MET A 1 -7.27 21.87 -3.21
C MET A 1 -8.54 22.05 -2.36
N LYS A 2 -9.73 22.37 -2.91
CA LYS A 2 -10.92 22.69 -2.09
C LYS A 2 -11.40 21.60 -1.11
N TRP A 3 -11.08 20.34 -1.42
CA TRP A 3 -11.43 19.15 -0.63
C TRP A 3 -10.64 19.01 0.67
N PHE A 4 -9.50 19.70 0.79
CA PHE A 4 -8.68 19.67 2.01
C PHE A 4 -9.06 20.80 2.97
N PRO A 5 -9.03 20.57 4.29
CA PRO A 5 -9.18 21.63 5.29
C PRO A 5 -8.23 22.79 5.03
N ILE A 6 -8.69 24.04 5.24
CA ILE A 6 -7.89 25.24 4.93
C ILE A 6 -6.51 25.19 5.60
N GLY A 7 -6.45 24.72 6.86
CA GLY A 7 -5.20 24.62 7.62
C GLY A 7 -4.18 23.62 7.05
N SER A 8 -4.61 22.58 6.33
CA SER A 8 -3.70 21.57 5.78
C SER A 8 -3.15 21.93 4.39
N ARG A 9 -3.85 22.78 3.65
CA ARG A 9 -3.49 23.14 2.25
C ARG A 9 -2.07 23.68 2.10
N LYS A 10 -1.55 24.38 3.10
CA LYS A 10 -0.17 24.92 3.09
C LYS A 10 0.92 23.85 3.17
N TYR A 11 0.58 22.61 3.53
CA TYR A 11 1.49 21.47 3.59
C TYR A 11 1.37 20.56 2.35
N ILE A 12 0.49 20.89 1.41
CA ILE A 12 0.29 20.13 0.18
C ILE A 12 1.08 20.85 -0.92
N GLU A 13 2.19 20.25 -1.33
CA GLU A 13 3.02 20.78 -2.41
C GLU A 13 2.34 20.53 -3.77
N GLU A 14 1.82 19.33 -3.98
CA GLU A 14 1.22 18.91 -5.24
C GLU A 14 0.04 17.94 -5.03
N ILE A 15 -0.87 17.91 -6.00
CA ILE A 15 -1.93 16.90 -6.11
C ILE A 15 -1.85 16.33 -7.53
N ILE A 16 -1.60 15.03 -7.63
CA ILE A 16 -1.44 14.34 -8.91
C ILE A 16 -2.60 13.34 -9.08
N ASP A 17 -3.38 13.52 -10.12
CA ASP A 17 -4.44 12.59 -10.52
C ASP A 17 -3.86 11.53 -11.47
N VAL A 18 -3.69 10.31 -10.97
CA VAL A 18 -3.22 9.16 -11.76
C VAL A 18 -4.37 8.50 -12.53
N LYS A 19 -4.02 7.64 -13.50
CA LYS A 19 -5.01 6.92 -14.31
C LYS A 19 -5.94 6.04 -13.48
N GLY A 20 -7.25 6.26 -13.63
CA GLY A 20 -8.33 5.51 -12.97
C GLY A 20 -8.71 4.20 -13.67
N ASP A 21 -7.81 3.22 -13.75
CA ASP A 21 -8.03 1.93 -14.43
C ASP A 21 -8.17 0.73 -13.48
N GLY A 22 -8.49 0.98 -12.20
CA GLY A 22 -8.51 -0.03 -11.14
C GLY A 22 -7.14 -0.36 -10.54
N ASN A 23 -6.04 0.17 -11.10
CA ASN A 23 -4.70 0.12 -10.51
C ASN A 23 -4.27 1.45 -9.87
N CYS A 24 -5.17 2.44 -9.80
CA CYS A 24 -4.86 3.81 -9.38
C CYS A 24 -4.13 3.91 -8.03
N GLY A 25 -4.46 3.07 -7.05
CA GLY A 25 -3.73 3.03 -5.77
C GLY A 25 -2.25 2.69 -5.96
N TYR A 26 -1.93 1.71 -6.80
CA TYR A 26 -0.54 1.31 -7.09
C TYR A 26 0.19 2.34 -7.97
N ARG A 27 -0.53 2.99 -8.89
CA ARG A 27 -0.01 4.11 -9.69
C ARG A 27 0.34 5.31 -8.81
N ALA A 28 -0.52 5.63 -7.84
CA ALA A 28 -0.30 6.70 -6.87
C ALA A 28 0.93 6.43 -5.99
N ILE A 29 1.15 5.17 -5.59
CA ILE A 29 2.38 4.78 -4.89
C ILE A 29 3.61 4.98 -5.78
N ALA A 30 3.57 4.55 -7.05
CA ALA A 30 4.69 4.73 -7.97
C ALA A 30 5.07 6.22 -8.09
N VAL A 31 4.09 7.07 -8.38
CA VAL A 31 4.30 8.52 -8.49
C VAL A 31 4.78 9.13 -7.18
N GLY A 32 4.18 8.75 -6.03
CA GLY A 32 4.59 9.24 -4.71
C GLY A 32 6.02 8.84 -4.33
N LEU A 33 6.58 7.80 -4.94
CA LEU A 33 7.97 7.38 -4.81
C LEU A 33 8.90 8.00 -5.86
N GLY A 34 8.38 8.87 -6.73
CA GLY A 34 9.14 9.54 -7.80
C GLY A 34 9.30 8.71 -9.09
N HIS A 35 8.50 7.67 -9.27
CA HIS A 35 8.49 6.80 -10.45
C HIS A 35 7.40 7.19 -11.46
N ASP A 36 7.48 6.64 -12.67
CA ASP A 36 6.41 6.80 -13.66
C ASP A 36 5.16 6.02 -13.22
N GLU A 37 3.95 6.56 -13.45
CA GLU A 37 2.72 5.89 -13.02
C GLU A 37 2.56 4.50 -13.66
N ASN A 38 3.19 4.22 -14.80
CA ASN A 38 3.15 2.91 -15.47
C ASN A 38 4.02 1.85 -14.79
N GLU A 39 4.83 2.22 -13.80
CA GLU A 39 5.59 1.28 -12.96
C GLU A 39 4.72 0.60 -11.88
N TRP A 40 3.40 0.85 -11.86
CA TRP A 40 2.45 0.23 -10.91
C TRP A 40 2.52 -1.31 -10.86
N ILE A 41 2.88 -1.98 -11.96
CA ILE A 41 3.04 -3.44 -12.00
C ILE A 41 4.15 -3.87 -11.04
N ASN A 42 5.26 -3.13 -11.02
CA ASN A 42 6.40 -3.40 -10.13
C ASN A 42 6.02 -3.15 -8.68
N ILE A 43 5.34 -2.04 -8.39
CA ILE A 43 4.81 -1.74 -7.04
C ILE A 43 3.96 -2.89 -6.53
N ARG A 44 2.98 -3.32 -7.32
CA ARG A 44 2.06 -4.39 -6.95
C ARG A 44 2.77 -5.73 -6.76
N LYS A 45 3.77 -6.03 -7.61
CA LYS A 45 4.59 -7.25 -7.50
C LYS A 45 5.44 -7.26 -6.24
N ILE A 46 6.07 -6.15 -5.88
CA ILE A 46 6.89 -6.07 -4.65
C ILE A 46 6.00 -6.27 -3.42
N LEU A 47 4.83 -5.62 -3.36
CA LEU A 47 3.86 -5.81 -2.28
C LEU A 47 3.39 -7.28 -2.17
N PHE A 48 3.12 -7.93 -3.30
CA PHE A 48 2.78 -9.35 -3.33
C PHE A 48 3.91 -10.22 -2.75
N ILE A 49 5.16 -9.99 -3.17
CA ILE A 49 6.32 -10.76 -2.71
C ILE A 49 6.53 -10.60 -1.20
N GLU A 50 6.42 -9.38 -0.68
CA GLU A 50 6.52 -9.13 0.77
C GLU A 50 5.43 -9.89 1.54
N LEU A 51 4.17 -9.78 1.08
CA LEU A 51 3.05 -10.45 1.71
C LEU A 51 3.25 -11.97 1.72
N GLU A 52 3.68 -12.57 0.60
CA GLU A 52 3.96 -14.01 0.53
C GLU A 52 5.11 -14.41 1.46
N HIS A 53 6.17 -13.61 1.53
CA HIS A 53 7.36 -13.92 2.32
C HIS A 53 7.06 -13.90 3.83
N TYR A 54 6.20 -12.97 4.27
CA TYR A 54 5.83 -12.79 5.67
C TYR A 54 4.35 -13.11 5.93
N PHE A 55 3.77 -14.06 5.19
CA PHE A 55 2.32 -14.30 5.22
C PHE A 55 1.77 -14.57 6.62
N SER A 56 2.42 -15.45 7.39
CA SER A 56 1.99 -15.77 8.77
C SER A 56 2.02 -14.58 9.72
N LEU A 57 2.93 -13.63 9.48
CA LEU A 57 3.02 -12.40 10.25
C LEU A 57 1.88 -11.45 9.87
N TYR A 58 1.60 -11.31 8.57
CA TYR A 58 0.47 -10.53 8.10
C TYR A 58 -0.87 -11.13 8.55
N GLU A 59 -1.04 -12.45 8.54
CA GLU A 59 -2.19 -13.16 9.13
C GLU A 59 -2.41 -12.75 10.60
N GLY A 60 -1.35 -12.73 11.41
CA GLY A 60 -1.42 -12.30 12.80
C GLY A 60 -1.75 -10.81 12.96
N THR A 61 -1.16 -9.92 12.14
CA THR A 61 -1.39 -8.47 12.22
C THR A 61 -2.72 -8.00 11.64
N CYS A 62 -3.21 -8.69 10.60
CA CYS A 62 -4.54 -8.47 10.04
C CYS A 62 -5.64 -8.88 11.02
N GLY A 63 -5.31 -9.72 12.01
CA GLY A 63 -6.26 -10.27 12.97
C GLY A 63 -7.17 -11.35 12.40
N ASP A 64 -7.05 -11.64 11.10
CA ASP A 64 -7.85 -12.61 10.37
C ASP A 64 -7.10 -13.14 9.14
N LYS A 65 -7.10 -14.46 9.00
CA LYS A 65 -6.55 -15.18 7.84
C LYS A 65 -7.29 -14.87 6.55
N GLU A 66 -8.62 -14.70 6.62
CA GLU A 66 -9.43 -14.42 5.44
C GLU A 66 -9.01 -13.11 4.79
N LEU A 67 -8.74 -12.08 5.61
CA LEU A 67 -8.22 -10.81 5.12
C LEU A 67 -6.84 -10.96 4.47
N ALA A 68 -5.91 -11.70 5.09
CA ALA A 68 -4.59 -11.92 4.50
C ALA A 68 -4.66 -12.63 3.12
N GLU A 69 -5.53 -13.63 2.98
CA GLU A 69 -5.78 -14.28 1.68
C GLU A 69 -6.50 -13.35 0.69
N GLU A 70 -7.38 -12.45 1.16
CA GLU A 70 -8.00 -11.43 0.31
C GLU A 70 -6.95 -10.45 -0.23
N LEU A 71 -6.02 -9.97 0.62
CA LEU A 71 -4.92 -9.10 0.20
C LEU A 71 -4.04 -9.81 -0.83
N ARG A 72 -3.73 -11.08 -0.60
CA ARG A 72 -2.98 -11.94 -1.54
C ARG A 72 -3.69 -12.07 -2.88
N HIS A 73 -4.98 -12.39 -2.87
CA HIS A 73 -5.81 -12.48 -4.06
C HIS A 73 -5.80 -11.15 -4.82
N LYS A 74 -6.02 -10.04 -4.13
CA LYS A 74 -6.00 -8.71 -4.74
C LYS A 74 -4.64 -8.42 -5.34
N LEU A 75 -3.54 -8.62 -4.64
CA LEU A 75 -2.20 -8.28 -5.14
C LEU A 75 -1.78 -9.11 -6.37
N ASN A 76 -2.24 -10.35 -6.49
CA ASN A 76 -1.91 -11.25 -7.60
C ASN A 76 -2.69 -10.95 -8.90
N PHE A 77 -2.50 -9.76 -9.48
CA PHE A 77 -3.09 -9.35 -10.76
C PHE A 77 -2.26 -8.27 -11.47
N TYR A 78 -1.90 -8.49 -12.74
CA TYR A 78 -0.91 -7.65 -13.45
C TYR A 78 -1.41 -7.18 -14.83
N ARG A 79 -2.70 -6.87 -14.95
CA ARG A 79 -3.30 -6.35 -16.20
C ARG A 79 -3.99 -5.00 -15.96
N SER A 80 -4.30 -4.29 -17.05
CA SER A 80 -5.09 -3.06 -17.03
C SER A 80 -6.19 -3.15 -18.10
N PRO A 81 -7.45 -2.80 -17.77
CA PRO A 81 -7.94 -2.37 -16.46
C PRO A 81 -8.03 -3.53 -15.45
N ALA A 82 -7.98 -3.20 -14.16
CA ALA A 82 -8.21 -4.15 -13.08
C ALA A 82 -9.70 -4.20 -12.67
N PRO A 83 -10.30 -5.40 -12.57
CA PRO A 83 -11.66 -5.55 -12.06
C PRO A 83 -11.74 -5.23 -10.56
N LYS A 84 -12.96 -4.94 -10.07
CA LYS A 84 -13.18 -4.44 -8.69
C LYS A 84 -12.67 -5.38 -7.60
N ASP A 85 -12.77 -6.68 -7.82
CA ASP A 85 -12.24 -7.72 -6.92
C ASP A 85 -10.72 -7.63 -6.77
N ARG A 86 -10.02 -6.91 -7.67
CA ARG A 86 -8.58 -6.68 -7.69
C ARG A 86 -8.17 -5.26 -7.30
N TRP A 87 -9.06 -4.42 -6.80
CA TRP A 87 -8.67 -3.09 -6.35
C TRP A 87 -7.89 -3.15 -5.03
N MET A 88 -7.01 -2.18 -4.80
CA MET A 88 -6.37 -1.96 -3.51
C MET A 88 -7.44 -1.70 -2.43
N ILE A 89 -7.27 -2.27 -1.24
CA ILE A 89 -8.12 -1.95 -0.09
C ILE A 89 -7.35 -1.06 0.88
N MET A 90 -7.94 0.09 1.19
CA MET A 90 -7.49 0.95 2.28
C MET A 90 -8.59 0.95 3.34
N PRO A 91 -8.24 0.85 4.63
CA PRO A 91 -6.88 0.96 5.19
C PRO A 91 -6.01 -0.30 5.22
N GLU A 92 -6.52 -1.46 4.83
CA GLU A 92 -5.95 -2.79 5.12
C GLU A 92 -4.55 -2.98 4.53
N MET A 93 -4.25 -2.41 3.36
CA MET A 93 -2.91 -2.46 2.76
C MET A 93 -1.94 -1.39 3.28
N GLY A 94 -2.40 -0.45 4.12
CA GLY A 94 -1.61 0.72 4.54
C GLY A 94 -0.30 0.36 5.23
N HIS A 95 -0.33 -0.59 6.17
CA HIS A 95 0.87 -1.08 6.86
C HIS A 95 1.81 -1.83 5.93
N LEU A 96 1.30 -2.69 5.04
CA LEU A 96 2.10 -3.39 4.04
C LEU A 96 2.87 -2.41 3.15
N ILE A 97 2.19 -1.37 2.66
CA ILE A 97 2.81 -0.31 1.83
C ILE A 97 3.88 0.44 2.62
N ALA A 98 3.56 0.92 3.82
CA ALA A 98 4.49 1.66 4.66
C ALA A 98 5.74 0.82 5.01
N SER A 99 5.55 -0.48 5.29
CA SER A 99 6.63 -1.39 5.64
C SER A 99 7.56 -1.67 4.48
N VAL A 100 7.02 -2.01 3.30
CA VAL A 100 7.79 -2.34 2.08
C VAL A 100 8.64 -1.16 1.63
N PHE A 101 8.04 0.02 1.52
CA PHE A 101 8.70 1.19 0.96
C PHE A 101 9.42 2.05 2.01
N LYS A 102 9.29 1.72 3.30
CA LYS A 102 9.90 2.45 4.43
C LYS A 102 9.51 3.93 4.44
N VAL A 103 8.24 4.19 4.17
CA VAL A 103 7.65 5.54 4.14
C VAL A 103 6.53 5.67 5.16
N VAL A 104 6.10 6.90 5.41
CA VAL A 104 4.84 7.17 6.09
C VAL A 104 3.75 7.30 5.04
N VAL A 105 2.69 6.49 5.15
CA VAL A 105 1.51 6.58 4.28
C VAL A 105 0.41 7.30 5.03
N VAL A 106 -0.10 8.39 4.45
CA VAL A 106 -1.25 9.12 4.99
C VAL A 106 -2.45 8.88 4.09
N PHE A 107 -3.43 8.13 4.58
CA PHE A 107 -4.71 7.92 3.92
C PHE A 107 -5.70 9.00 4.37
N LEU A 108 -6.22 9.77 3.41
CA LEU A 108 -7.19 10.83 3.65
C LEU A 108 -8.51 10.50 2.96
N SER A 109 -9.58 10.40 3.74
CA SER A 109 -10.93 10.16 3.24
C SER A 109 -11.96 10.93 4.08
N ASN A 110 -13.14 11.17 3.52
CA ASN A 110 -14.26 11.80 4.24
C ASN A 110 -14.77 10.92 5.40
N HIS A 111 -14.52 9.62 5.35
CA HIS A 111 -14.96 8.68 6.39
C HIS A 111 -13.92 8.52 7.51
N GLN A 112 -12.65 8.43 7.15
CA GLN A 112 -11.56 8.23 8.10
C GLN A 112 -10.25 8.74 7.52
N CYS A 113 -9.37 9.23 8.39
CA CYS A 113 -7.98 9.52 8.06
C CYS A 113 -7.07 8.64 8.92
N LEU A 114 -6.08 8.00 8.30
CA LEU A 114 -5.16 7.09 8.96
C LEU A 114 -3.72 7.35 8.50
N THR A 115 -2.78 7.21 9.43
CA THR A 115 -1.36 7.31 9.16
C THR A 115 -0.70 5.98 9.50
N PHE A 116 0.02 5.42 8.54
CA PHE A 116 0.76 4.18 8.67
C PHE A 116 2.24 4.50 8.64
N SER A 117 2.97 4.12 9.68
CA SER A 117 4.43 4.16 9.70
C SER A 117 4.99 2.77 9.45
N HIS A 118 6.20 2.71 8.89
CA HIS A 118 6.99 1.49 8.87
C HIS A 118 7.10 0.93 10.29
N TYR A 119 6.81 -0.37 10.43
CA TYR A 119 7.06 -1.12 11.65
C TYR A 119 8.06 -2.21 11.28
N ASP A 120 9.24 -2.21 11.90
CA ASP A 120 10.24 -3.25 11.67
C ASP A 120 9.83 -4.52 12.44
N ILE A 121 8.88 -5.25 11.87
CA ILE A 121 8.40 -6.56 12.36
C ILE A 121 9.29 -7.71 11.86
N ARG A 122 10.32 -7.43 11.05
CA ARG A 122 11.27 -8.47 10.65
C ARG A 122 11.86 -9.05 11.93
N PRO A 123 11.77 -10.37 12.17
CA PRO A 123 12.46 -10.94 13.31
C PRO A 123 13.91 -10.49 13.20
N PHE A 124 14.48 -10.04 14.32
CA PHE A 124 15.94 -9.95 14.46
C PHE A 124 16.53 -11.16 13.73
N PRO A 125 17.54 -10.98 12.85
CA PRO A 125 18.13 -12.12 12.18
C PRO A 125 18.44 -13.12 13.28
N LEU A 126 17.84 -14.32 13.19
CA LEU A 126 18.25 -15.42 14.04
C LEU A 126 19.77 -15.43 13.90
N ARG A 127 20.48 -15.19 15.01
CA ARG A 127 21.92 -15.39 15.05
C ARG A 127 22.12 -16.81 14.59
N VAL A 128 22.53 -16.97 13.34
CA VAL A 128 23.29 -18.13 12.93
C VAL A 128 24.64 -17.83 13.54
N ASP A 129 24.80 -18.27 14.80
CA ASP A 129 26.12 -18.39 15.38
C ASP A 129 26.88 -19.36 14.45
N VAL A 130 27.84 -18.81 13.72
CA VAL A 130 28.83 -19.55 12.94
C VAL A 130 29.95 -19.96 13.87
#